data_AF-A0A0N4YR26-F1
#
_entry.id   AF-A0A0N4YR26-F1
#
_cell.length_a   1.000
_cell.length_b   1.000
_cell.length_c   1.000
_cell.angle_alpha   90.00
_cell.angle_beta   90.00
_cell.angle_gamma   90.00
#
_symmetry.space_group_name_H-M   'P 1'
#
loop_
_entity.id
_entity.type
_entity.pdbx_description
1 polymer ?
#
loop_
_entity_poly.entity_id
_entity_poly.type
_entity_poly.pdbx_seq_one_letter_code
_entity_poly.pdbx_strand_id
1 'polypeptide(L)' 'MPSLVPDVSQNNVTDLQCVFKYAQAAIMVVAMGTGLDVKRLSTLSYGKGYTFQADYDGLSALAPGINNALCTHEGSACGA' A
#
# COMPACT_ATOMS: atom_id res chain seq x y z
N MET A 1 -18.26 20.55 14.29
CA MET A 1 -18.00 19.13 13.95
C MET A 1 -19.33 18.40 13.93
N PRO A 2 -19.66 17.73 12.83
CA PRO A 2 -20.00 16.32 13.00
C PRO A 2 -19.27 15.41 11.99
N SER A 3 -18.87 14.27 12.54
CA SER A 3 -18.27 13.08 11.95
C SER A 3 -18.99 12.63 10.67
N LEU A 4 -18.34 12.73 9.50
CA LEU A 4 -18.68 11.94 8.32
C LEU A 4 -18.05 10.55 8.44
N VAL A 5 -18.63 9.69 9.28
CA VAL A 5 -18.46 8.25 9.13
C VAL A 5 -19.78 7.76 8.53
N PRO A 6 -19.83 7.46 7.23
CA PRO A 6 -21.07 7.04 6.57
C PRO A 6 -21.50 5.66 7.08
N ASP A 7 -22.78 5.54 7.42
CA ASP A 7 -23.42 4.30 7.86
C ASP A 7 -23.48 3.31 6.68
N VAL A 8 -22.70 2.24 6.78
CA VAL A 8 -22.58 1.19 5.75
C VAL A 8 -23.82 0.31 5.62
N SER A 9 -24.83 0.47 6.49
CA SER A 9 -26.06 -0.34 6.44
C SER A 9 -27.14 0.21 5.51
N GLN A 10 -27.05 1.48 5.09
CA GLN A 10 -28.10 2.16 4.33
C GLN A 10 -27.92 2.15 2.80
N ASN A 11 -26.77 1.72 2.29
CA ASN A 11 -26.52 1.64 0.84
C ASN A 11 -26.23 0.19 0.41
N ASN A 12 -27.25 -0.66 0.48
CA ASN A 12 -27.22 -2.04 -0.03
C ASN A 12 -27.43 -2.10 -1.56
N VAL A 13 -27.33 -0.94 -2.24
CA VAL A 13 -27.13 -0.87 -3.69
C VAL A 13 -25.63 -0.94 -3.87
N THR A 14 -25.15 -2.10 -4.31
CA THR A 14 -23.74 -2.49 -4.40
C THR A 14 -22.97 -1.61 -5.40
N ASP A 15 -22.80 -0.33 -5.10
CA ASP A 15 -21.84 0.53 -5.79
C ASP A 15 -20.46 0.32 -5.18
N LEU A 16 -19.92 -0.88 -5.45
CA LEU A 16 -18.54 -1.24 -5.13
C LEU A 16 -17.53 -0.25 -5.74
N GLN A 17 -17.93 0.59 -6.70
CA GLN A 17 -17.05 1.63 -7.22
C GLN A 17 -16.60 2.61 -6.13
N CYS A 18 -17.42 2.87 -5.10
CA CYS A 18 -17.03 3.77 -4.00
C CYS A 18 -16.05 3.10 -3.02
N VAL A 19 -16.14 1.78 -2.83
CA VAL A 19 -15.12 1.00 -2.08
C VAL A 19 -13.79 1.01 -2.84
N PHE A 20 -13.82 0.89 -4.17
CA PHE A 20 -12.62 0.97 -5.00
C PHE A 20 -12.11 2.40 -5.24
N LYS A 21 -12.93 3.43 -5.04
CA LYS A 21 -12.52 4.83 -5.18
C LYS A 21 -11.52 5.25 -4.10
N TYR A 22 -11.61 4.64 -2.92
CA TYR A 22 -10.60 4.76 -1.86
C TYR A 22 -9.45 3.75 -2.00
N ALA A 23 -9.57 2.76 -2.90
CA ALA A 23 -8.50 1.80 -3.21
C ALA A 23 -7.42 2.36 -4.16
N GLN A 24 -7.41 3.67 -4.42
CA GLN A 24 -6.27 4.36 -5.04
C GLN A 24 -5.06 4.49 -4.08
N ALA A 25 -5.19 4.06 -2.83
CA ALA A 25 -4.04 3.91 -1.94
C ALA A 25 -3.21 2.69 -2.38
N ALA A 26 -2.03 2.92 -2.96
CA ALA A 26 -1.07 1.86 -3.18
C ALA A 26 -0.61 1.30 -1.83
N ILE A 27 -0.79 -0.01 -1.61
CA ILE A 27 -0.34 -0.69 -0.39
C ILE A 27 1.12 -1.14 -0.61
N MET A 28 2.00 -0.73 0.29
CA MET A 28 3.38 -1.24 0.36
C MET A 28 3.55 -2.18 1.54
N VAL A 29 4.14 -3.34 1.27
CA VAL A 29 4.45 -4.36 2.27
C VAL A 29 5.96 -4.48 2.39
N VAL A 30 6.49 -4.26 3.59
CA VAL A 30 7.92 -4.47 3.90
C VAL A 30 8.02 -5.67 4.83
N ALA A 31 8.48 -6.80 4.28
CA ALA A 31 8.73 -8.03 5.03
C ALA A 31 10.15 -7.98 5.62
N MET A 32 10.26 -7.93 6.95
CA MET A 32 11.55 -7.84 7.64
C MET A 32 11.91 -9.14 8.37
N GLY A 33 13.07 -9.70 8.04
CA GLY A 33 13.63 -10.90 8.68
C GLY A 33 13.41 -12.20 7.90
N THR A 34 13.97 -13.28 8.44
CA THR A 34 13.99 -14.60 7.80
C THR A 34 12.77 -15.44 8.17
N GLY A 35 12.22 -16.20 7.21
CA GLY A 35 11.12 -17.14 7.43
C GLY A 35 9.72 -16.58 7.16
N LEU A 36 9.62 -15.36 6.63
CA LEU A 36 8.37 -14.78 6.15
C LEU A 36 8.00 -15.34 4.77
N ASP A 37 6.74 -15.73 4.60
CA ASP A 37 6.18 -16.12 3.30
C ASP A 37 5.87 -14.88 2.47
N VAL A 38 6.87 -14.41 1.73
CA VAL A 38 6.77 -13.18 0.93
C VAL A 38 5.79 -13.34 -0.24
N LYS A 39 5.61 -14.57 -0.75
CA LYS A 39 4.55 -14.83 -1.75
C LYS A 39 3.18 -14.54 -1.17
N ARG A 40 2.90 -15.03 0.03
CA ARG A 40 1.63 -14.76 0.70
C ARG A 40 1.49 -13.31 1.14
N LEU A 41 2.56 -12.64 1.54
CA LEU A 41 2.54 -11.22 1.88
C LEU A 41 2.29 -10.32 0.66
N SER A 42 2.79 -10.71 -0.52
CA SER A 42 2.56 -9.98 -1.77
C SER A 42 1.09 -9.97 -2.22
N THR A 43 0.24 -10.85 -1.67
CA THR A 43 -1.21 -10.79 -1.96
C THR A 43 -1.91 -9.66 -1.22
N LEU A 44 -1.29 -9.12 -0.15
CA LEU A 44 -1.81 -7.96 0.58
C LEU A 44 -1.60 -6.65 -0.18
N SER A 45 -0.56 -6.59 -1.03
CA SER A 45 -0.35 -5.48 -1.96
C SER A 45 -1.33 -5.63 -3.14
N TYR A 46 -2.59 -5.22 -2.94
CA TYR A 46 -3.60 -5.22 -3.99
C TYR A 46 -3.24 -4.20 -5.11
N GLY A 47 -3.47 -4.57 -6.38
CA GLY A 47 -3.31 -3.66 -7.52
C GLY A 47 -1.84 -3.31 -7.84
N LYS A 48 -1.50 -2.01 -7.87
CA LYS A 48 -0.13 -1.49 -8.10
C LYS A 48 0.73 -1.45 -6.83
N GLY A 49 0.45 -2.32 -5.86
CA GLY A 49 1.19 -2.34 -4.61
C GLY A 49 2.62 -2.89 -4.78
N TYR A 50 3.47 -2.60 -3.81
CA TYR A 50 4.89 -3.02 -3.82
C TYR A 50 5.17 -3.93 -2.63
N THR A 51 5.98 -4.96 -2.85
CA THR A 51 6.46 -5.83 -1.79
C THR A 51 7.98 -5.78 -1.75
N PHE A 52 8.53 -5.45 -0.59
CA PHE A 52 9.96 -5.43 -0.33
C PHE A 52 10.30 -6.47 0.73
N GLN A 53 11.49 -7.04 0.64
CA GLN A 53 12.01 -7.97 1.63
C GLN A 53 13.45 -7.59 1.97
N ALA A 54 13.76 -7.51 3.26
CA ALA A 54 15.12 -7.39 3.76
C ALA A 54 15.25 -8.00 5.15
N ASP A 55 16.48 -8.34 5.54
CA ASP A 55 16.80 -8.53 6.95
C ASP A 55 17.02 -7.17 7.62
N TYR A 56 17.02 -7.14 8.96
CA TYR A 56 17.19 -5.89 9.73
C TYR A 56 18.48 -5.15 9.36
N ASP A 57 19.57 -5.89 9.08
CA ASP A 57 20.85 -5.32 8.64
C ASP A 57 20.81 -4.75 7.22
N GLY A 58 19.86 -5.21 6.40
CA GLY A 58 19.69 -4.83 4.99
C GLY A 58 18.60 -3.79 4.74
N LEU A 59 17.95 -3.26 5.78
CA LEU A 59 16.82 -2.33 5.63
C LEU A 59 17.20 -1.06 4.86
N SER A 60 18.43 -0.56 5.05
CA SER A 60 18.94 0.64 4.36
C SER A 60 19.00 0.47 2.84
N ALA A 61 19.21 -0.75 2.36
CA ALA A 61 19.24 -1.05 0.93
C ALA A 61 17.85 -0.97 0.28
N LEU A 62 16.77 -1.02 1.08
CA LEU A 62 15.40 -0.88 0.57
C LEU A 62 15.00 0.58 0.35
N ALA A 63 15.67 1.54 0.97
CA ALA A 63 15.29 2.95 0.93
C ALA A 63 15.14 3.51 -0.51
N PRO A 64 16.06 3.25 -1.47
CA PRO A 64 15.90 3.72 -2.84
C PRO A 64 14.69 3.09 -3.55
N GLY A 65 14.44 1.79 -3.31
CA GLY A 65 13.32 1.08 -3.89
C GLY A 65 11.98 1.55 -3.35
N ILE A 66 11.90 1.77 -2.03
CA ILE A 66 10.72 2.31 -1.35
C ILE A 66 10.46 3.75 -1.82
N ASN A 67 11.48 4.60 -1.91
CA ASN A 67 11.33 5.97 -2.41
C ASN A 67 10.81 5.99 -3.84
N ASN A 68 11.36 5.15 -4.73
CA ASN A 68 10.85 5.05 -6.09
C ASN A 68 9.38 4.61 -6.12
N ALA A 69 9.00 3.62 -5.30
CA ALA A 69 7.63 3.14 -5.21
C ALA A 69 6.64 4.21 -4.69
N LEU A 70 7.08 5.05 -3.75
CA LEU A 70 6.30 6.18 -3.24
C LEU A 70 6.12 7.25 -4.32
N CYS A 71 7.19 7.49 -5.07
CA CYS A 71 7.23 8.56 -6.05
C CYS A 71 6.69 8.17 -7.43
N THR A 72 6.32 6.91 -7.68
CA THR A 72 5.82 6.44 -9.00
C THR A 72 4.60 7.21 -9.50
N HIS A 73 3.85 7.82 -8.60
CA HIS A 73 2.66 8.64 -8.92
C HIS A 73 2.81 10.11 -8.56
N GLU A 74 3.93 10.48 -7.97
CA GLU A 74 4.26 11.87 -7.64
C GLU A 74 5.00 12.52 -8.81
N GLY A 75 4.89 13.84 -8.93
CA GLY A 75 5.63 14.59 -9.96
C GLY A 75 7.16 14.47 -9.78
N SER A 76 7.92 15.05 -10.70
CA SER A 76 9.40 15.03 -10.72
C SER A 76 10.11 15.65 -9.50
N ALA A 77 9.38 16.04 -8.46
CA ALA A 77 9.87 16.62 -7.21
C ALA A 77 9.88 15.62 -6.02
N CYS A 78 9.41 14.39 -6.20
CA CYS A 78 9.40 13.39 -5.14
C CYS A 78 10.71 12.59 -5.11
N GLY A 79 11.31 12.44 -3.92
CA GLY A 79 12.47 11.57 -3.68
C GLY A 79 13.85 12.22 -3.84
N ALA A 80 13.93 13.56 -3.85
CA ALA A 80 15.18 14.32 -3.79
C ALA A 80 15.71 14.47 -2.36
#